data_AF-A0A820RXZ1-F1
#
_entry.id   AF-A0A820RXZ1-F1
#
_cell.length_a   1.000
_cell.length_b   1.000
_cell.length_c   1.000
_cell.angle_alpha   90.00
_cell.angle_beta   90.00
_cell.angle_gamma   90.00
#
_symmetry.space_group_name_H-M   'P 1'
#
loop_
_entity.id
_entity.type
_entity.pdbx_description
1 polymer ?
#
loop_
_entity_poly.entity_id
_entity_poly.type
_entity_poly.pdbx_seq_one_letter_code
_entity_poly.pdbx_strand_id
1 'polypeptide(L)' 'MVRNVVLENLYLKSNALADLNLPVTISIGYLQKLTLQVPWTNLYTHPTKATIDGLYLLVVP' A
#
# COMPACT_ATOMS: atom_id res chain seq x y z
N MET A 1 -9.99 21.79 2.07
CA MET A 1 -8.59 21.29 2.08
C MET A 1 -8.63 19.77 2.01
N VAL A 2 -8.02 19.15 1.00
CA VAL A 2 -7.86 17.69 0.95
C VAL A 2 -6.71 17.33 1.89
N ARG A 3 -6.97 16.52 2.92
CA ARG A 3 -5.93 16.04 3.84
C ARG A 3 -5.54 14.62 3.47
N ASN A 4 -4.30 14.44 3.05
CA ASN A 4 -3.76 13.12 2.76
C ASN A 4 -3.23 12.50 4.06
N VAL A 5 -3.38 11.19 4.19
CA VAL A 5 -2.66 10.41 5.20
C VAL A 5 -1.40 9.88 4.53
N VAL A 6 -0.25 10.12 5.16
CA VAL A 6 1.05 9.68 4.66
C VAL A 6 1.69 8.79 5.70
N LEU A 7 2.09 7.60 5.27
CA LEU A 7 2.81 6.62 6.07
C LEU A 7 4.13 6.34 5.36
N GLU A 8 5.23 6.28 6.13
CA GLU A 8 6.57 6.12 5.57
C GLU A 8 7.31 4.99 6.29
N ASN A 9 8.25 4.37 5.59
CA ASN A 9 9.12 3.30 6.08
C ASN A 9 8.37 2.11 6.68
N LEU A 10 7.46 1.54 5.89
CA LEU A 10 6.56 0.48 6.30
C LEU A 10 7.15 -0.91 6.02
N TYR A 11 7.10 -1.79 7.01
CA TYR A 11 7.32 -3.22 6.79
C TYR A 11 6.03 -3.89 6.33
N LEU A 12 6.12 -4.70 5.27
CA LEU A 12 4.99 -5.44 4.75
C LEU A 12 4.83 -6.75 5.51
N LYS A 13 3.59 -7.09 5.85
CA LYS A 13 3.25 -8.43 6.31
C LYS A 13 3.47 -9.42 5.18
N SER A 14 3.84 -10.65 5.51
CA SER A 14 4.06 -11.72 4.54
C SER A 14 2.85 -11.99 3.64
N ASN A 15 1.64 -11.73 4.14
CA ASN A 15 0.38 -11.89 3.41
C ASN A 15 -0.14 -10.60 2.75
N ALA A 16 0.59 -9.48 2.81
CA ALA A 16 0.07 -8.18 2.36
C ALA A 16 -0.29 -8.12 0.87
N LEU A 17 0.29 -9.00 0.05
CA LEU A 17 0.06 -9.07 -1.39
C LEU A 17 -0.53 -10.42 -1.83
N ALA A 18 -1.03 -11.23 -0.88
CA ALA A 18 -1.56 -12.56 -1.18
C ALA A 18 -2.74 -12.51 -2.17
N ASP A 19 -3.56 -11.47 -2.09
CA ASP A 19 -4.75 -11.29 -2.94
C ASP A 19 -4.41 -10.92 -4.40
N LEU A 20 -3.14 -10.63 -4.70
CA LEU A 20 -2.69 -10.30 -6.06
C LEU A 20 -2.44 -11.55 -6.93
N ASN A 21 -2.60 -12.77 -6.39
CA ASN A 21 -2.41 -14.03 -7.11
C ASN A 21 -1.09 -14.09 -7.92
N LEU A 22 0.00 -13.59 -7.33
CA LEU A 22 1.31 -13.60 -7.96
C LEU A 22 1.91 -15.03 -7.90
N PRO A 23 2.60 -15.50 -8.95
CA PRO A 23 3.19 -16.84 -9.00
C PRO A 23 4.52 -16.93 -8.22
N VAL A 24 4.63 -16.21 -7.10
CA VAL A 24 5.82 -16.14 -6.24
C VAL A 24 5.41 -15.93 -4.79
N THR A 25 6.20 -16.45 -3.85
CA THR A 25 5.98 -16.21 -2.43
C THR A 25 6.84 -15.04 -1.95
N ILE A 26 6.23 -14.07 -1.27
CA ILE A 26 6.96 -12.94 -0.69
C ILE A 26 7.48 -13.34 0.68
N SER A 27 8.80 -13.30 0.84
CA SER A 27 9.48 -13.60 2.11
C SER A 27 9.53 -12.37 3.01
N ILE A 28 9.97 -11.23 2.47
CA ILE A 28 10.08 -9.95 3.19
C ILE A 28 9.66 -8.83 2.23
N GLY A 29 8.98 -7.81 2.75
CA GLY A 29 8.65 -6.62 1.97
C GLY A 29 8.83 -5.33 2.77
N TYR A 30 9.19 -4.28 2.06
CA TYR A 30 9.35 -2.93 2.56
C TYR A 30 8.70 -1.93 1.61
N LEU A 31 8.03 -0.94 2.17
CA LEU A 31 7.40 0.14 1.43
C LEU A 31 7.90 1.48 1.96
N GLN A 32 8.56 2.26 1.11
CA GLN A 32 9.09 3.56 1.50
C GLN A 32 7.97 4.53 1.84
N LYS A 33 6.90 4.59 1.05
CA LYS A 33 5.79 5.53 1.29
C LYS A 33 4.46 5.02 0.77
N LEU A 34 3.44 5.17 1.63
CA LEU A 34 2.03 4.99 1.29
C LEU A 34 1.30 6.31 1.51
N THR A 35 0.72 6.85 0.43
CA THR A 35 -0.13 8.04 0.50
C THR A 35 -1.58 7.64 0.26
N LEU A 36 -2.46 7.95 1.22
CA LEU A 36 -3.91 7.79 1.09
C LEU A 36 -4.55 9.16 0.89
N GLN A 37 -5.15 9.36 -0.27
CA GLN A 37 -6.01 10.50 -0.56
C GLN A 37 -7.43 10.13 -0.11
N VAL A 38 -7.72 10.40 1.16
CA VAL A 38 -9.03 10.15 1.74
C VAL A 38 -9.96 11.34 1.44
N PRO A 39 -11.10 11.12 0.77
CA PRO A 39 -12.02 12.19 0.42
C PRO A 39 -12.93 12.52 1.61
N TRP A 40 -12.38 13.10 2.67
CA TRP A 40 -13.09 13.37 3.95
C TRP A 40 -14.44 14.10 3.80
N THR A 41 -14.57 14.95 2.78
CA THR A 41 -15.81 15.69 2.50
C THR A 41 -16.84 14.88 1.72
N ASN A 42 -16.43 13.78 1.07
CA ASN A 42 -17.21 13.03 0.10
C ASN A 42 -17.00 11.50 0.22
N LEU A 43 -16.80 10.99 1.45
CA LEU A 43 -16.39 9.60 1.72
C LEU A 43 -17.30 8.53 1.11
N TYR A 44 -18.60 8.82 0.98
CA TYR A 44 -19.58 7.88 0.44
C TYR A 44 -19.70 7.92 -1.08
N THR A 45 -19.21 8.99 -1.72
CA THR A 45 -19.41 9.22 -3.16
C THR A 45 -18.11 9.17 -3.95
N HIS A 46 -16.97 9.33 -3.28
CA HIS A 46 -15.65 9.33 -3.90
C HIS A 46 -14.78 8.24 -3.27
N PRO A 47 -14.03 7.47 -4.07
CA PRO A 47 -13.14 6.46 -3.54
C PRO A 47 -11.90 7.07 -2.91
N THR A 48 -11.40 6.44 -1.86
CA THR A 48 -10.04 6.69 -1.36
C THR A 48 -9.04 6.18 -2.38
N LYS A 49 -8.07 7.02 -2.75
CA LYS A 49 -6.96 6.61 -3.64
C LYS A 49 -5.71 6.32 -2.81
N ALA A 50 -5.12 5.15 -3.02
CA ALA A 50 -3.84 4.79 -2.44
C ALA A 50 -2.74 4.91 -3.50
N THR A 51 -1.61 5.52 -3.13
CA THR A 51 -0.41 5.59 -3.96
C THR A 51 0.77 5.04 -3.18
N ILE A 52 1.47 4.11 -3.81
CA ILE A 52 2.60 3.37 -3.27
C ILE A 52 3.86 3.89 -3.97
N ASP A 53 4.88 4.25 -3.21
CA ASP A 53 6.19 4.67 -3.72
C ASP A 53 7.30 3.90 -2.99
N GLY A 54 8.28 3.41 -3.75
CA GLY A 54 9.37 2.57 -3.26
C GLY A 54 8.90 1.23 -2.66
N LEU A 55 8.28 0.36 -3.47
CA LEU A 55 7.94 -1.01 -3.08
C LEU A 55 9.11 -1.96 -3.35
N TYR A 56 9.66 -2.54 -2.29
CA TYR A 56 10.79 -3.49 -2.35
C TYR A 56 10.35 -4.84 -1.79
N LEU A 57 10.56 -5.90 -2.56
CA LEU A 57 10.13 -7.26 -2.19
C LEU A 57 11.29 -8.24 -2.36
N LEU A 58 11.52 -9.06 -1.35
CA LEU A 58 12.31 -10.29 -1.48
C LEU A 58 11.35 -11.44 -1.72
N VAL A 59 11.43 -12.03 -2.91
CA VAL A 59 10.60 -13.16 -3.32
C VAL A 59 11.41 -14.45 -3.35
N VAL A 60 10.75 -15.55 -3.07
CA VAL A 60 11.28 -16.90 -3.25
C VAL A 60 10.41 -17.64 -4.28
N PRO A 61 10.98 -18.60 -5.03
CA PRO A 61 10.24 -19.44 -5.97
C PRO A 61 9.03 -20.11 -5.33
#